data_AF-A0A4R1K074-F1
#
_entry.id   AF-A0A4R1K074-F1
#
_cell.length_a   1.000
_cell.length_b   1.000
_cell.length_c   1.000
_cell.angle_alpha   90.00
_cell.angle_beta   90.00
_cell.angle_gamma   90.00
#
_symmetry.space_group_name_H-M   'P 1'
#
loop_
_entity.id
_entity.type
_entity.pdbx_description
1 polymer ?
#
loop_
_entity_poly.entity_id
_entity_poly.type
_entity_poly.pdbx_seq_one_letter_code
_entity_poly.pdbx_strand_id
1 'polypeptide(L)'
;MMKKWRWKLRSFLQKRKVLITSFLLGVLINGNGFAQDGVAGINEANQKVRSYFDAGTELMYAVGAILGLIGAVKVYQKWNAGDPDTGKVAAAWFGSCVFLVVVATVIKSFFGV
;
A
#
# COMPACT_ATOMS: atom_id res chain seq x y z
N MET A 1 -8.52 -70.80 10.62
CA MET A 1 -9.59 -69.88 11.06
C MET A 1 -9.21 -68.38 11.12
N MET A 2 -7.91 -68.01 11.11
CA MET A 2 -7.47 -66.62 11.33
C MET A 2 -7.67 -65.62 10.16
N LYS A 3 -7.84 -66.09 8.91
CA LYS A 3 -7.99 -65.17 7.76
C LYS A 3 -9.32 -64.40 7.81
N LYS A 4 -10.45 -65.03 8.14
CA LYS A 4 -11.78 -64.39 8.14
C LYS A 4 -11.88 -63.19 9.10
N TRP A 5 -11.20 -63.24 10.24
CA TRP A 5 -11.19 -62.14 11.21
C TRP A 5 -10.42 -60.92 10.71
N ARG A 6 -9.31 -61.15 9.98
CA ARG A 6 -8.48 -60.12 9.37
C ARG A 6 -9.23 -59.33 8.28
N TRP A 7 -10.10 -60.00 7.51
CA TRP A 7 -10.94 -59.35 6.50
C TRP A 7 -12.06 -58.51 7.13
N LYS A 8 -12.67 -59.00 8.21
CA LYS A 8 -13.73 -58.28 8.94
C LYS A 8 -13.19 -57.03 9.64
N LEU A 9 -11.97 -57.08 10.17
CA LEU A 9 -11.30 -55.91 10.77
C LEU A 9 -10.91 -54.88 9.70
N ARG A 10 -10.44 -55.34 8.53
CA ARG A 10 -10.03 -54.47 7.42
C ARG A 10 -11.23 -53.72 6.81
N SER A 11 -12.37 -54.39 6.67
CA SER A 11 -13.60 -53.75 6.18
C SER A 11 -14.19 -52.75 7.19
N PHE A 12 -14.06 -53.00 8.49
CA PHE A 12 -14.47 -52.06 9.54
C PHE A 12 -13.59 -50.80 9.54
N LEU A 13 -12.27 -50.96 9.42
CA LEU A 13 -11.32 -49.86 9.30
C LEU A 13 -11.53 -49.05 8.01
N GLN A 14 -11.82 -49.71 6.88
CA GLN A 14 -12.11 -49.00 5.63
C GLN A 14 -13.41 -48.19 5.70
N LYS A 15 -14.48 -48.73 6.29
CA LYS A 15 -15.73 -47.97 6.51
C LYS A 15 -15.50 -46.73 7.38
N ARG A 16 -14.68 -46.85 8.43
CA ARG A 16 -14.33 -45.74 9.32
C ARG A 16 -13.47 -44.68 8.61
N LYS A 17 -12.53 -45.09 7.75
CA LYS A 17 -11.75 -44.17 6.90
C LYS A 17 -12.65 -43.40 5.92
N VAL A 18 -13.57 -44.08 5.25
CA VAL A 18 -14.51 -43.46 4.30
C VAL A 18 -15.42 -42.42 4.98
N LEU A 19 -15.90 -42.72 6.19
CA LEU A 19 -16.68 -41.77 6.99
C LEU A 19 -15.87 -40.53 7.38
N ILE A 20 -14.62 -40.70 7.83
CA ILE A 20 -13.75 -39.58 8.20
C ILE A 20 -13.41 -38.72 6.97
N THR A 21 -13.11 -39.34 5.83
CA THR A 21 -12.82 -38.61 4.59
C THR A 21 -14.05 -37.87 4.04
N SER A 22 -15.24 -38.45 4.17
CA SER A 22 -16.49 -37.80 3.78
C SER A 22 -16.83 -36.61 4.66
N PHE A 23 -16.57 -36.71 5.97
CA PHE A 23 -16.75 -35.60 6.91
C PHE A 23 -15.76 -34.45 6.64
N LEU A 24 -14.49 -34.76 6.39
CA LEU A 24 -13.48 -33.77 6.01
C LEU A 24 -13.83 -33.07 4.69
N LEU A 25 -14.31 -33.80 3.68
CA LEU A 25 -14.80 -33.19 2.44
C LEU A 25 -16.02 -32.29 2.69
N GLY A 26 -16.95 -32.71 3.54
CA GLY A 26 -18.13 -31.92 3.90
C GLY A 26 -17.76 -30.57 4.55
N VAL A 27 -16.75 -30.53 5.40
CA VAL A 27 -16.25 -29.27 6.01
C VAL A 27 -15.63 -28.35 4.97
N LEU A 28 -14.91 -28.88 3.98
CA LEU A 28 -14.28 -28.09 2.92
C LEU A 28 -15.31 -27.43 1.98
N ILE A 29 -16.46 -28.07 1.74
CA ILE A 29 -17.51 -27.55 0.85
C ILE A 29 -18.35 -26.45 1.55
N ASN A 30 -18.43 -26.47 2.89
CA ASN A 30 -19.08 -25.42 3.69
C ASN A 30 -18.15 -24.22 3.98
N GLY A 31 -16.87 -24.32 3.63
CA GLY A 31 -16.01 -23.16 3.51
C GLY A 31 -16.53 -22.33 2.36
N ASN A 32 -17.45 -21.40 2.65
CA ASN A 32 -17.84 -20.34 1.74
C ASN A 32 -16.54 -19.77 1.16
N GLY A 33 -16.24 -20.15 -0.08
CA GLY A 33 -15.22 -19.46 -0.84
C GLY A 33 -15.74 -18.04 -0.91
N PHE A 34 -15.12 -17.15 -0.13
CA PHE A 34 -15.18 -15.74 -0.42
C PHE A 34 -14.60 -15.61 -1.83
N ALA A 35 -15.43 -15.78 -2.85
CA ALA A 35 -15.22 -15.10 -4.10
C ALA A 35 -15.10 -13.64 -3.65
N GLN A 36 -13.86 -13.15 -3.55
CA GLN A 36 -13.57 -11.77 -3.22
C GLN A 36 -14.42 -10.96 -4.18
N ASP A 37 -15.50 -10.38 -3.67
CA ASP A 37 -16.34 -9.49 -4.42
C ASP A 37 -15.38 -8.47 -5.03
N GLY A 38 -15.28 -8.45 -6.36
CA GLY A 38 -14.27 -7.64 -7.04
C GLY A 38 -14.37 -6.19 -6.59
N VAL A 39 -15.57 -5.74 -6.24
CA VAL A 39 -15.86 -4.43 -5.66
C VAL A 39 -15.26 -4.29 -4.24
N ALA A 40 -15.33 -5.32 -3.40
CA ALA A 40 -14.71 -5.31 -2.08
C ALA A 40 -13.18 -5.25 -2.17
N GLY A 41 -12.57 -6.03 -3.08
CA GLY A 41 -11.12 -5.98 -3.33
C GLY A 41 -10.66 -4.64 -3.89
N ILE A 42 -11.42 -4.05 -4.81
CA ILE A 42 -11.15 -2.69 -5.33
C ILE A 42 -11.26 -1.63 -4.23
N ASN A 43 -12.26 -1.75 -3.34
CA ASN A 43 -12.42 -0.83 -2.22
C ASN A 43 -11.29 -0.95 -1.19
N GLU A 44 -10.84 -2.17 -0.89
CA GLU A 44 -9.69 -2.41 -0.01
C GLU A 44 -8.40 -1.83 -0.61
N ALA A 45 -8.16 -2.05 -1.90
CA ALA A 45 -7.01 -1.46 -2.59
C ALA A 45 -7.05 0.07 -2.57
N ASN A 46 -8.22 0.67 -2.82
CA ASN A 46 -8.41 2.13 -2.78
C ASN A 46 -8.09 2.70 -1.38
N GLN A 47 -8.55 2.04 -0.31
CA GLN A 47 -8.23 2.44 1.06
C GLN A 47 -6.73 2.33 1.37
N LYS A 48 -6.07 1.26 0.92
CA LYS A 48 -4.62 1.08 1.09
C LYS A 48 -3.83 2.17 0.37
N VAL A 49 -4.17 2.46 -0.88
CA VAL A 49 -3.50 3.53 -1.65
C VAL A 49 -3.70 4.88 -0.95
N ARG A 50 -4.90 5.21 -0.48
CA ARG A 50 -5.18 6.43 0.31
C ARG A 50 -4.33 6.51 1.59
N SER A 51 -4.18 5.41 2.32
CA SER A 51 -3.35 5.40 3.54
C SER A 51 -1.87 5.72 3.28
N TYR A 52 -1.35 5.45 2.08
CA TYR A 52 0.02 5.80 1.72
C TYR A 52 0.18 7.27 1.32
N PHE A 53 -0.90 7.93 0.87
CA PHE A 53 -0.83 9.33 0.46
C PHE A 53 -0.57 10.28 1.64
N ASP A 54 -1.03 9.95 2.85
CA ASP A 54 -0.79 10.78 4.04
C ASP A 54 0.69 10.83 4.39
N ALA A 55 1.29 9.64 4.58
CA ALA A 55 2.72 9.51 4.82
C ALA A 55 3.55 10.06 3.65
N GLY A 56 3.12 9.82 2.41
CA GLY A 56 3.76 10.37 1.21
C GLY A 56 3.73 11.90 1.15
N THR A 57 2.65 12.52 1.60
CA THR A 57 2.50 13.98 1.63
C THR A 57 3.37 14.60 2.72
N GLU A 58 3.45 13.98 3.89
CA GLU A 58 4.36 14.41 4.97
C GLU A 58 5.83 14.35 4.52
N LEU A 59 6.22 13.26 3.85
CA LEU A 59 7.55 13.13 3.24
C LEU A 59 7.81 14.22 2.20
N MET A 60 6.81 14.55 1.38
CA MET A 60 6.92 15.61 0.37
C MET A 60 7.14 16.98 0.99
N TYR A 61 6.45 17.30 2.09
CA TYR A 61 6.71 18.54 2.82
C TYR A 61 8.12 18.58 3.41
N ALA A 62 8.61 17.47 3.96
CA ALA A 62 9.96 17.37 4.49
C ALA A 62 11.02 17.60 3.39
N VAL A 63 10.88 16.93 2.24
CA VAL A 63 11.77 17.11 1.08
C VAL A 63 11.68 18.53 0.53
N GLY A 64 10.47 19.08 0.41
CA GLY A 64 10.24 20.45 -0.04
C GLY A 64 10.91 21.49 0.87
N ALA A 65 10.86 21.30 2.18
CA ALA A 65 11.53 22.15 3.16
C ALA A 65 13.05 22.11 2.99
N ILE A 66 13.64 20.91 2.85
CA ILE A 66 15.09 20.74 2.66
C ILE A 66 15.55 21.40 1.36
N LEU A 67 14.88 21.11 0.24
CA LEU A 67 15.21 21.69 -1.06
C LEU A 67 15.02 23.21 -1.08
N GLY A 68 13.98 23.71 -0.40
CA GLY A 68 13.73 25.13 -0.20
C GLY A 68 14.91 25.83 0.50
N LEU A 69 15.39 25.27 1.61
CA LEU A 69 16.55 25.79 2.33
C LEU A 69 17.82 25.75 1.48
N ILE A 70 18.09 24.66 0.76
CA ILE A 70 19.27 24.55 -0.12
C ILE A 70 19.23 25.62 -1.23
N GLY A 71 18.05 25.85 -1.83
CA GLY A 71 17.87 26.90 -2.83
C GLY A 71 18.07 28.31 -2.27
N ALA A 72 17.61 28.57 -1.05
CA ALA A 72 17.83 29.84 -0.37
C ALA A 72 19.33 30.13 -0.14
N VAL A 73 20.10 29.12 0.28
CA VAL A 73 21.56 29.26 0.43
C VAL A 73 22.23 29.60 -0.91
N LYS A 74 21.80 28.99 -2.02
CA LYS A 74 22.35 29.30 -3.36
C LYS A 74 22.04 30.73 -3.80
N VAL A 75 20.83 31.21 -3.54
CA VAL A 75 20.43 32.60 -3.82
C VAL A 75 21.27 33.57 -2.98
N TYR A 76 21.44 33.28 -1.69
CA TYR A 76 22.28 34.08 -0.79
C TYR A 76 23.74 34.13 -1.24
N GLN A 77 24.31 32.99 -1.69
CA GLN A 77 25.66 32.95 -2.22
C GLN A 77 25.83 33.82 -3.46
N LYS A 78 24.89 33.77 -4.42
CA LYS A 78 24.89 34.62 -5.61
C LYS A 78 24.76 36.10 -5.27
N TRP A 79 23.90 36.42 -4.29
CA TRP A 79 23.72 37.78 -3.80
C TRP A 79 25.04 38.36 -3.26
N ASN A 80 25.73 37.61 -2.40
CA ASN A 80 27.01 38.05 -1.83
C ASN A 80 28.14 38.10 -2.86
N ALA A 81 28.05 37.30 -3.93
CA ALA A 81 29.00 37.35 -5.03
C ALA A 81 28.78 38.55 -5.98
N GLY A 82 27.72 39.33 -5.80
CA GLY A 82 27.36 40.45 -6.68
C GLY A 82 26.89 40.01 -8.07
N ASP A 83 26.37 38.79 -8.18
CA ASP A 83 25.90 38.23 -9.45
C ASP A 83 24.66 39.00 -9.97
N PRO A 84 24.72 39.62 -11.16
CA PRO A 84 23.61 40.39 -11.72
C PRO A 84 22.34 39.55 -11.96
N ASP A 85 22.47 38.23 -12.11
CA ASP A 85 21.34 37.31 -12.32
C ASP A 85 20.67 36.85 -11.00
N THR A 86 21.10 37.36 -9.84
CA THR A 86 20.57 36.94 -8.53
C THR A 86 19.05 37.09 -8.46
N GLY A 87 18.48 38.17 -8.99
CA GLY A 87 17.02 38.38 -8.99
C GLY A 87 16.27 37.31 -9.79
N LYS A 88 16.82 36.89 -10.93
CA LYS A 88 16.26 35.81 -11.76
C LYS A 88 16.32 34.46 -11.05
N VAL A 89 17.45 34.17 -10.39
CA VAL A 89 17.63 32.92 -9.63
C VAL A 89 16.74 32.90 -8.39
N ALA A 90 16.59 34.04 -7.70
CA ALA A 90 15.70 34.19 -6.54
C ALA A 90 14.23 33.99 -6.93
N ALA A 91 13.79 34.60 -8.04
CA ALA A 91 12.43 34.44 -8.56
C ALA A 91 12.15 32.99 -8.96
N ALA A 92 13.08 32.32 -9.65
CA ALA A 92 12.95 30.93 -10.04
C ALA A 92 12.89 29.97 -8.83
N TRP A 93 13.72 30.21 -7.82
CA TRP A 93 13.70 29.46 -6.56
C TRP A 93 12.38 29.64 -5.82
N PHE A 94 11.93 30.89 -5.66
CA PHE A 94 10.70 31.20 -4.95
C PHE A 94 9.48 30.59 -5.65
N GLY A 95 9.38 30.72 -6.98
CA GLY A 95 8.32 30.09 -7.76
C GLY A 95 8.30 28.57 -7.62
N SER A 96 9.48 27.94 -7.56
CA SER A 96 9.59 26.49 -7.34
C SER A 96 9.12 26.07 -5.94
N CYS A 97 9.40 26.88 -4.91
CA CYS A 97 8.95 26.60 -3.54
C CYS A 97 7.44 26.69 -3.41
N VAL A 98 6.83 27.74 -3.98
CA VAL A 98 5.37 27.91 -4.00
C VAL A 98 4.71 26.76 -4.75
N PHE A 99 5.26 26.36 -5.89
CA PHE A 99 4.75 25.23 -6.66
C PHE A 99 4.71 23.93 -5.85
N LEU A 100 5.77 23.60 -5.11
CA LEU A 100 5.80 22.38 -4.27
C LEU A 100 4.70 22.38 -3.19
N VAL A 101 4.43 23.53 -2.57
CA VAL A 101 3.35 23.65 -1.56
C VAL A 101 1.98 23.47 -2.21
N VAL A 102 1.76 24.07 -3.39
CA VAL A 102 0.51 23.93 -4.13
C VAL A 102 0.28 22.48 -4.57
N VAL A 103 1.30 21.79 -5.08
CA VAL A 103 1.20 20.37 -5.48
C VAL A 103 0.78 19.49 -4.31
N ALA A 104 1.35 19.67 -3.12
CA ALA A 104 0.95 18.92 -1.94
C ALA A 104 -0.54 19.15 -1.58
N THR A 105 -1.02 20.37 -1.75
CA THR A 105 -2.43 20.74 -1.52
C THR A 105 -3.37 20.11 -2.55
N VAL A 106 -2.95 20.08 -3.81
CA VAL A 106 -3.69 19.46 -4.91
C VAL A 106 -3.79 17.94 -4.71
N ILE A 107 -2.70 17.29 -4.30
CA ILE A 107 -2.70 15.84 -3.99
C ILE A 107 -3.69 15.54 -2.86
N LYS A 108 -3.63 16.29 -1.75
CA LYS A 108 -4.61 16.17 -0.67
C LYS A 108 -6.06 16.33 -1.15
N SER A 109 -6.31 17.34 -1.98
CA SER A 109 -7.63 17.59 -2.57
C SER A 109 -8.14 16.46 -3.45
N PHE A 110 -7.27 15.79 -4.22
CA PHE A 110 -7.68 14.65 -5.07
C PHE A 110 -7.97 13.38 -4.24
N PHE A 111 -7.27 13.19 -3.13
CA PHE A 111 -7.42 12.01 -2.27
C PHE A 111 -8.33 12.23 -1.06
N GLY A 112 -8.96 13.40 -0.95
CA GLY A 112 -9.97 13.69 0.08
C GLY A 112 -9.41 13.67 1.50
N VAL A 113 -8.15 14.08 1.66
CA VAL A 113 -7.45 14.16 2.96
C VAL A 113 -7.15 15.60 3.34
#